data_AF-A0A945V7I8-F1
#
_entry.id   AF-A0A945V7I8-F1
#
_cell.length_a   1.000
_cell.length_b   1.000
_cell.length_c   1.000
_cell.angle_alpha   90.00
_cell.angle_beta   90.00
_cell.angle_gamma   90.00
#
_symmetry.space_group_name_H-M   'P 1'
#
loop_
_entity.id
_entity.type
_entity.pdbx_description
1 polymer ?
#
loop_
_entity_poly.entity_id
_entity_poly.type
_entity_poly.pdbx_seq_one_letter_code
_entity_poly.pdbx_strand_id
1 'polypeptide(L)'
;PSLGTNISGTFDVYFNHHDISSFASANPDEFGTFNFTTNASAESGVGIATNKIDTIGFSSEAISLADKVTVRDKFGNDVSSSVALGLGFNFTDPPSGPNDAFTVAHIKLLGSNSSGVFSTIVDQNLISLGAPTRIRNRAVNATASNSGFRTENIVENTQSVFIAPETNVNDLTFTFDVRGNTNDDRDLFELNTETGELTFKTAPDFENPTDRDGNNNLSVTTAVSDGLDTTFIEVIFNVTDVAAPNANIFTSDVQAFTASVDTVVDTWEAYFALVGDGILTWDPDLSGISQVCSGSQCLDVNRFFVSYNTNTQSATLQSTGTFTNVPVAGTNTSGTYSVTFSDRAAADLVSIQNPSTFAFSTKNLGASNVLLPDSDDVVSILSNASADVSASVTIQASTHANDPTSGSFTATQVGTVSVSGTAANASSTAAVTNAIELGQPNVGTSVVNP
;
A
#
# COMPACT_ATOMS: atom_id res chain seq x y z
N PRO A 1 -14.54 -59.41 -39.97
CA PRO A 1 -14.77 -59.84 -38.56
C PRO A 1 -16.26 -60.14 -38.36
N SER A 2 -16.61 -61.28 -37.76
CA SER A 2 -17.99 -61.71 -37.54
C SER A 2 -18.69 -60.81 -36.54
N LEU A 3 -19.18 -59.65 -37.01
CA LEU A 3 -20.20 -58.91 -36.28
C LEU A 3 -21.49 -59.71 -36.45
N GLY A 4 -22.08 -60.13 -35.34
CA GLY A 4 -23.43 -60.67 -35.32
C GLY A 4 -24.45 -59.66 -35.84
N THR A 5 -25.73 -59.96 -35.64
CA THR A 5 -26.90 -59.16 -36.06
C THR A 5 -26.65 -57.65 -36.01
N ASN A 6 -26.96 -56.94 -37.11
CA ASN A 6 -26.88 -55.47 -37.16
C ASN A 6 -27.76 -54.86 -36.06
N ILE A 7 -27.14 -54.13 -35.13
CA ILE A 7 -27.81 -53.40 -34.06
C ILE A 7 -27.85 -51.92 -34.45
N SER A 8 -29.01 -51.28 -34.28
CA SER A 8 -29.15 -49.82 -34.35
C SER A 8 -29.68 -49.33 -33.02
N GLY A 9 -29.31 -48.12 -32.60
CA GLY A 9 -29.61 -47.64 -31.26
C GLY A 9 -29.21 -46.19 -31.04
N THR A 10 -29.27 -45.76 -29.78
CA THR A 10 -28.89 -44.41 -29.31
C THR A 10 -27.95 -44.52 -28.13
N PHE A 11 -27.15 -43.47 -27.91
CA PHE A 11 -26.23 -43.39 -26.78
C PHE A 11 -26.37 -42.04 -26.09
N ASP A 12 -26.26 -42.04 -24.76
CA ASP A 12 -26.04 -40.86 -23.94
C ASP A 12 -24.75 -41.08 -23.15
N VAL A 13 -23.81 -40.15 -23.30
CA VAL A 13 -22.50 -40.23 -22.67
C VAL A 13 -22.21 -38.91 -21.98
N TYR A 14 -21.92 -38.99 -20.68
CA TYR A 14 -21.60 -37.86 -19.83
C TYR A 14 -20.33 -38.17 -19.03
N PHE A 15 -19.26 -37.46 -19.33
CA PHE A 15 -17.99 -37.47 -18.61
C PHE A 15 -17.89 -36.21 -17.75
N ASN A 16 -17.61 -36.33 -16.46
CA ASN A 16 -17.38 -35.23 -15.54
C ASN A 16 -16.14 -35.48 -14.66
N HIS A 17 -15.53 -34.43 -14.12
CA HIS A 17 -14.50 -34.48 -13.06
C HIS A 17 -13.23 -35.33 -13.30
N HIS A 18 -12.80 -35.55 -14.55
CA HIS A 18 -11.47 -36.11 -14.80
C HIS A 18 -10.39 -35.03 -14.74
N ASP A 19 -9.35 -35.27 -13.94
CA ASP A 19 -8.19 -34.39 -13.85
C ASP A 19 -7.25 -34.59 -15.05
N ILE A 20 -6.45 -33.58 -15.38
CA ILE A 20 -5.50 -33.69 -16.50
C ILE A 20 -4.42 -34.76 -16.23
N SER A 21 -4.14 -35.03 -14.96
CA SER A 21 -3.18 -36.06 -14.51
C SER A 21 -3.62 -37.48 -14.85
N SER A 22 -4.92 -37.78 -14.88
CA SER A 22 -5.43 -39.11 -15.27
C SER A 22 -5.02 -39.49 -16.69
N PHE A 23 -4.91 -38.53 -17.61
CA PHE A 23 -4.51 -38.75 -19.00
C PHE A 23 -3.01 -39.03 -19.17
N ALA A 24 -2.17 -38.39 -18.35
CA ALA A 24 -0.70 -38.53 -18.43
C ALA A 24 -0.23 -39.98 -18.17
N SER A 25 -1.02 -40.78 -17.45
CA SER A 25 -0.69 -42.18 -17.15
C SER A 25 -1.12 -43.19 -18.22
N ALA A 26 -2.06 -42.81 -19.10
CA ALA A 26 -2.74 -43.74 -20.02
C ALA A 26 -2.25 -43.65 -21.48
N ASN A 27 -1.70 -42.51 -21.92
CA ASN A 27 -1.13 -42.32 -23.26
C ASN A 27 0.05 -41.32 -23.20
N PRO A 28 1.27 -41.77 -22.86
CA PRO A 28 2.43 -40.87 -22.69
C PRO A 28 2.99 -40.29 -24.00
N ASP A 29 2.63 -40.84 -25.17
CA ASP A 29 3.30 -40.53 -26.45
C ASP A 29 2.54 -39.54 -27.37
N GLU A 30 1.33 -39.08 -27.00
CA GLU A 30 0.56 -38.09 -27.78
C GLU A 30 0.26 -36.83 -26.95
N PHE A 31 1.17 -35.86 -26.96
CA PHE A 31 0.96 -34.57 -26.31
C PHE A 31 -0.28 -33.86 -26.89
N GLY A 32 -1.21 -33.47 -26.03
CA GLY A 32 -2.39 -32.68 -26.39
C GLY A 32 -3.63 -33.48 -26.83
N THR A 33 -3.58 -34.82 -26.82
CA THR A 33 -4.72 -35.70 -27.11
C THR A 33 -5.38 -36.17 -25.81
N PHE A 34 -6.69 -35.94 -25.67
CA PHE A 34 -7.49 -36.42 -24.55
C PHE A 34 -8.54 -37.40 -25.04
N ASN A 35 -8.41 -38.68 -24.67
CA ASN A 35 -9.34 -39.73 -25.09
C ASN A 35 -10.11 -40.32 -23.91
N PHE A 36 -11.43 -40.37 -24.05
CA PHE A 36 -12.39 -40.99 -23.15
C PHE A 36 -13.01 -42.19 -23.84
N THR A 37 -13.09 -43.31 -23.14
CA THR A 37 -13.76 -44.51 -23.67
C THR A 37 -14.81 -45.01 -22.69
N THR A 38 -15.94 -45.45 -23.22
CA THR A 38 -16.97 -46.12 -22.44
C THR A 38 -16.55 -47.53 -21.98
N ASN A 39 -15.41 -48.04 -22.48
CA ASN A 39 -14.87 -49.33 -22.11
C ASN A 39 -13.33 -49.31 -22.18
N ALA A 40 -12.66 -49.49 -21.05
CA ALA A 40 -11.19 -49.46 -20.95
C ALA A 40 -10.49 -50.57 -21.76
N SER A 41 -11.20 -51.63 -22.16
CA SER A 41 -10.67 -52.69 -23.03
C SER A 41 -10.85 -52.39 -24.52
N ALA A 42 -11.57 -51.31 -24.88
CA ALA A 42 -11.85 -50.97 -26.27
C ALA A 42 -10.78 -50.06 -26.89
N GLU A 43 -10.21 -49.12 -26.12
CA GLU A 43 -9.16 -48.18 -26.58
C GLU A 43 -8.28 -47.69 -25.43
N SER A 44 -7.09 -47.17 -25.76
CA SER A 44 -6.20 -46.48 -24.81
C SER A 44 -6.75 -45.09 -24.45
N GLY A 45 -6.96 -44.83 -23.16
CA GLY A 45 -7.48 -43.56 -22.64
C GLY A 45 -8.04 -43.69 -21.23
N VAL A 46 -8.73 -42.66 -20.75
CA VAL A 46 -9.46 -42.73 -19.47
C VAL A 46 -10.78 -43.44 -19.71
N GLY A 47 -10.92 -44.65 -19.16
CA GLY A 47 -12.04 -45.53 -19.41
C GLY A 47 -12.99 -45.66 -18.22
N ILE A 48 -14.29 -45.72 -18.48
CA ILE A 48 -15.31 -46.04 -17.46
C ILE A 48 -15.54 -47.55 -17.45
N ALA A 49 -15.40 -48.20 -16.29
CA ALA A 49 -15.82 -49.60 -16.15
C ALA A 49 -17.34 -49.67 -16.10
N THR A 50 -17.97 -50.43 -17.00
CA THR A 50 -19.44 -50.60 -17.05
C THR A 50 -20.02 -51.29 -15.82
N ASN A 51 -19.17 -51.80 -14.92
CA ASN A 51 -19.55 -52.43 -13.67
C ASN A 51 -19.66 -51.34 -12.59
N LYS A 52 -20.87 -50.79 -12.48
CA LYS A 52 -21.42 -49.93 -11.41
C LYS A 52 -20.47 -49.62 -10.22
N ILE A 53 -20.21 -48.31 -10.06
CA ILE A 53 -19.55 -47.64 -8.93
C ILE A 53 -18.03 -47.83 -8.92
N ASP A 54 -17.34 -47.07 -9.77
CA ASP A 54 -15.90 -46.88 -9.57
C ASP A 54 -15.70 -45.94 -8.37
N THR A 55 -15.27 -46.54 -7.27
CA THR A 55 -14.97 -45.87 -6.01
C THR A 55 -13.49 -45.50 -6.05
N ILE A 56 -13.12 -44.47 -6.83
CA ILE A 56 -11.76 -43.92 -6.79
C ILE A 56 -11.83 -42.63 -5.97
N GLY A 57 -11.25 -42.69 -4.78
CA GLY A 57 -11.45 -41.73 -3.71
C GLY A 57 -10.93 -40.33 -4.02
N PHE A 58 -11.80 -39.35 -3.79
CA PHE A 58 -11.43 -37.97 -3.51
C PHE A 58 -12.18 -37.46 -2.29
N SER A 59 -11.54 -36.55 -1.55
CA SER A 59 -11.92 -36.01 -0.25
C SER A 59 -13.19 -35.16 -0.30
N SER A 60 -14.18 -35.58 0.50
CA SER A 60 -15.14 -34.79 1.29
C SER A 60 -15.78 -33.49 0.74
N GLU A 61 -16.13 -33.42 -0.55
CA GLU A 61 -17.25 -32.58 -1.00
C GLU A 61 -18.21 -33.43 -1.84
N ALA A 62 -19.48 -33.39 -1.50
CA ALA A 62 -20.51 -34.26 -2.05
C ALA A 62 -20.80 -33.94 -3.53
N ILE A 63 -20.09 -34.60 -4.46
CA ILE A 63 -20.46 -34.62 -5.87
C ILE A 63 -21.20 -35.93 -6.15
N SER A 64 -22.53 -35.88 -6.09
CA SER A 64 -23.42 -37.05 -6.21
C SER A 64 -23.68 -37.52 -7.65
N LEU A 65 -22.80 -37.25 -8.62
CA LEU A 65 -23.01 -37.62 -10.02
C LEU A 65 -21.82 -38.41 -10.54
N ALA A 66 -21.89 -39.75 -10.41
CA ALA A 66 -21.01 -40.66 -11.11
C ALA A 66 -21.13 -40.46 -12.63
N ASP A 67 -20.02 -40.62 -13.36
CA ASP A 67 -20.06 -40.71 -14.81
C ASP A 67 -21.07 -41.75 -15.26
N LYS A 68 -21.90 -41.39 -16.25
CA LYS A 68 -22.98 -42.24 -16.73
C LYS A 68 -22.80 -42.49 -18.21
N VAL A 69 -22.60 -43.76 -18.53
CA VAL A 69 -22.67 -44.28 -19.89
C VAL A 69 -23.88 -45.17 -20.00
N THR A 70 -24.70 -44.97 -21.03
CA THR A 70 -25.70 -45.95 -21.40
C THR A 70 -25.80 -46.04 -22.91
N VAL A 71 -25.44 -47.20 -23.47
CA VAL A 71 -25.66 -47.51 -24.89
C VAL A 71 -26.87 -48.42 -24.99
N ARG A 72 -27.91 -48.00 -25.73
CA ARG A 72 -29.13 -48.79 -25.89
C ARG A 72 -29.40 -49.12 -27.35
N ASP A 73 -29.91 -50.33 -27.61
CA ASP A 73 -30.46 -50.65 -28.93
C ASP A 73 -31.80 -49.94 -29.18
N LYS A 74 -32.34 -50.05 -30.40
CA LYS A 74 -33.62 -49.44 -30.80
C LYS A 74 -34.83 -49.93 -30.01
N PHE A 75 -34.69 -51.01 -29.25
CA PHE A 75 -35.71 -51.58 -28.38
C PHE A 75 -35.48 -51.21 -26.90
N GLY A 76 -34.42 -50.44 -26.60
CA GLY A 76 -34.10 -49.95 -25.26
C GLY A 76 -33.20 -50.89 -24.44
N ASN A 77 -32.72 -52.00 -25.01
CA ASN A 77 -31.84 -52.95 -24.32
C ASN A 77 -30.43 -52.36 -24.16
N ASP A 78 -29.81 -52.55 -23.00
CA ASP A 78 -28.42 -52.13 -22.76
C ASP A 78 -27.45 -53.00 -23.55
N VAL A 79 -26.63 -52.36 -24.39
CA VAL A 79 -25.61 -53.00 -25.24
C VAL A 79 -24.21 -52.46 -24.95
N SER A 80 -24.00 -51.84 -23.79
CA SER A 80 -22.72 -51.21 -23.40
C SER A 80 -21.55 -52.20 -23.26
N SER A 81 -21.82 -53.52 -23.22
CA SER A 81 -20.81 -54.58 -23.26
C SER A 81 -20.41 -55.01 -24.68
N SER A 82 -21.17 -54.58 -25.69
CA SER A 82 -20.98 -54.98 -27.09
C SER A 82 -20.69 -53.80 -28.03
N VAL A 83 -20.98 -52.59 -27.60
CA VAL A 83 -20.72 -51.34 -28.32
C VAL A 83 -19.97 -50.41 -27.38
N ALA A 84 -18.87 -49.82 -27.88
CA ALA A 84 -18.11 -48.82 -27.16
C ALA A 84 -18.00 -47.53 -27.99
N LEU A 85 -17.98 -46.41 -27.29
CA LEU A 85 -17.78 -45.08 -27.86
C LEU A 85 -16.44 -44.53 -27.37
N GLY A 86 -15.62 -44.09 -28.31
CA GLY A 86 -14.45 -43.27 -28.04
C GLY A 86 -14.80 -41.81 -28.33
N LEU A 87 -14.61 -40.93 -27.36
CA LEU A 87 -14.65 -39.49 -27.55
C LEU A 87 -13.25 -38.95 -27.28
N GLY A 88 -12.76 -38.04 -28.10
CA GLY A 88 -11.56 -37.33 -27.72
C GLY A 88 -11.50 -35.93 -28.28
N PHE A 89 -10.54 -35.17 -27.78
CA PHE A 89 -10.19 -33.90 -28.36
C PHE A 89 -8.69 -33.71 -28.42
N ASN A 90 -8.24 -33.06 -29.50
CA ASN A 90 -6.84 -32.73 -29.71
C ASN A 90 -6.68 -31.22 -29.70
N PHE A 91 -5.65 -30.76 -28.99
CA PHE A 91 -5.10 -29.43 -29.19
C PHE A 91 -3.97 -29.54 -30.21
N THR A 92 -4.26 -29.23 -31.46
CA THR A 92 -3.22 -29.14 -32.50
C THR A 92 -2.65 -27.73 -32.54
N ASP A 93 -1.34 -27.62 -32.77
CA ASP A 93 -0.72 -26.33 -33.10
C ASP A 93 -1.42 -25.74 -34.34
N PRO A 94 -1.85 -24.46 -34.30
CA PRO A 94 -2.49 -23.82 -35.44
C PRO A 94 -1.61 -23.86 -36.68
N PRO A 95 -2.16 -24.18 -37.87
CA PRO A 95 -1.43 -24.07 -39.13
C PRO A 95 -0.96 -22.63 -39.45
N SER A 96 -1.55 -21.62 -38.80
CA SER A 96 -1.24 -20.21 -39.04
C SER A 96 -1.49 -19.31 -37.82
N GLY A 97 -0.55 -19.28 -36.87
CA GLY A 97 -0.42 -18.20 -35.88
C GLY A 97 -1.01 -18.48 -34.49
N PRO A 98 -0.58 -17.73 -33.46
CA PRO A 98 -0.72 -18.11 -32.04
C PRO A 98 -2.15 -18.07 -31.45
N ASN A 99 -3.18 -17.77 -32.25
CA ASN A 99 -4.54 -17.53 -31.74
C ASN A 99 -5.55 -18.64 -32.10
N ASP A 100 -5.18 -19.63 -32.91
CA ASP A 100 -6.11 -20.62 -33.46
C ASP A 100 -5.81 -22.05 -32.98
N ALA A 101 -5.62 -22.26 -31.66
CA ALA A 101 -5.58 -23.61 -31.10
C ALA A 101 -6.92 -24.31 -31.36
N PHE A 102 -6.99 -25.12 -32.41
CA PHE A 102 -8.22 -25.75 -32.86
C PHE A 102 -8.50 -26.98 -32.01
N THR A 103 -9.54 -26.94 -31.17
CA THR A 103 -10.03 -28.13 -30.48
C THR A 103 -10.83 -28.96 -31.47
N VAL A 104 -10.21 -30.00 -32.03
CA VAL A 104 -10.95 -31.00 -32.82
C VAL A 104 -11.53 -32.00 -31.86
N ALA A 105 -12.86 -32.16 -31.80
CA ALA A 105 -13.44 -33.33 -31.17
C ALA A 105 -13.50 -34.47 -32.20
N HIS A 106 -13.03 -35.67 -31.84
CA HIS A 106 -13.24 -36.87 -32.65
C HIS A 106 -14.14 -37.86 -31.93
N ILE A 107 -15.05 -38.46 -32.71
CA ILE A 107 -15.94 -39.53 -32.24
C ILE A 107 -15.58 -40.82 -32.96
N LYS A 108 -15.41 -41.88 -32.18
CA LYS A 108 -15.15 -43.25 -32.64
C LYS A 108 -16.23 -44.19 -32.18
N LEU A 109 -16.56 -45.16 -33.03
CA LEU A 109 -17.51 -46.22 -32.70
C LEU A 109 -16.83 -47.57 -32.84
N LEU A 110 -16.90 -48.38 -31.78
CA LEU A 110 -16.34 -49.73 -31.76
C LEU A 110 -17.44 -50.75 -31.46
N GLY A 111 -17.33 -51.91 -32.09
CA GLY A 111 -18.19 -53.06 -31.81
C GLY A 111 -17.35 -54.27 -31.45
N SER A 112 -17.85 -55.09 -30.51
CA SER A 112 -17.20 -56.34 -30.15
C SER A 112 -17.68 -57.51 -31.01
N ASN A 113 -16.79 -58.48 -31.21
CA ASN A 113 -17.16 -59.77 -31.77
C ASN A 113 -17.76 -60.69 -30.70
N SER A 114 -18.15 -61.91 -31.08
CA SER A 114 -18.70 -62.92 -30.16
C SER A 114 -17.77 -63.33 -29.02
N SER A 115 -16.49 -62.99 -29.08
CA SER A 115 -15.49 -63.23 -28.04
C SER A 115 -15.23 -62.00 -27.16
N GLY A 116 -16.00 -60.92 -27.34
CA GLY A 116 -15.85 -59.66 -26.59
C GLY A 116 -14.70 -58.77 -27.04
N VAL A 117 -14.01 -59.12 -28.13
CA VAL A 117 -12.90 -58.31 -28.66
C VAL A 117 -13.45 -57.17 -29.51
N PHE A 118 -13.13 -55.94 -29.14
CA PHE A 118 -13.55 -54.73 -29.86
C PHE A 118 -12.76 -54.49 -31.14
N SER A 119 -13.44 -53.97 -32.14
CA SER A 119 -12.85 -53.49 -33.39
C SER A 119 -13.54 -52.20 -33.82
N THR A 120 -12.77 -51.31 -34.43
CA THR A 120 -13.24 -50.01 -34.93
C THR A 120 -14.24 -50.20 -36.07
N ILE A 121 -15.42 -49.60 -35.91
CA ILE A 121 -16.45 -49.47 -36.95
C ILE A 121 -16.33 -48.11 -37.62
N VAL A 122 -16.13 -47.05 -36.82
CA VAL A 122 -15.88 -45.68 -37.28
C VAL A 122 -14.62 -45.19 -36.59
N ASP A 123 -13.59 -44.84 -37.37
CA ASP A 123 -12.27 -44.55 -36.84
C ASP A 123 -12.13 -43.11 -36.34
N GLN A 124 -12.60 -42.10 -37.08
CA GLN A 124 -12.67 -40.71 -36.59
C GLN A 124 -13.72 -39.90 -37.37
N ASN A 125 -14.78 -39.47 -36.69
CA ASN A 125 -15.61 -38.37 -37.18
C ASN A 125 -15.14 -37.07 -36.51
N LEU A 126 -14.50 -36.19 -37.29
CA LEU A 126 -13.90 -34.95 -36.79
C LEU A 126 -14.95 -33.84 -36.78
N ILE A 127 -15.12 -33.21 -35.62
CA ILE A 127 -16.03 -32.09 -35.40
C ILE A 127 -15.18 -30.88 -35.03
N SER A 128 -15.28 -29.84 -35.86
CA SER A 128 -14.75 -28.52 -35.53
C SER A 128 -15.57 -27.95 -34.37
N LEU A 129 -14.92 -27.73 -33.23
CA LEU A 129 -15.48 -26.90 -32.18
C LEU A 129 -15.15 -25.44 -32.50
N GLY A 130 -16.14 -24.56 -32.41
CA GLY A 130 -15.91 -23.12 -32.49
C GLY A 130 -15.15 -22.60 -31.28
N ALA A 131 -14.92 -21.28 -31.22
CA ALA A 131 -14.31 -20.66 -30.05
C ALA A 131 -15.07 -21.03 -28.76
N PRO A 132 -14.39 -21.32 -27.65
CA PRO A 132 -15.04 -21.64 -26.39
C PRO A 132 -15.94 -20.48 -25.98
N THR A 133 -17.20 -20.78 -25.64
CA THR A 133 -18.18 -19.76 -25.20
C THR A 133 -17.91 -19.26 -23.78
N ARG A 134 -17.09 -19.98 -22.99
CA ARG A 134 -16.64 -19.59 -21.66
C ARG A 134 -15.28 -20.21 -21.34
N ILE A 135 -14.26 -19.39 -21.17
CA ILE A 135 -12.95 -19.80 -20.63
C ILE A 135 -13.00 -19.57 -19.12
N ARG A 136 -12.78 -20.61 -18.31
CA ARG A 136 -12.55 -20.45 -16.86
C ARG A 136 -11.06 -20.62 -16.61
N ASN A 137 -10.37 -19.52 -16.35
CA ASN A 137 -9.01 -19.60 -15.86
C ASN A 137 -9.01 -19.62 -14.32
N ARG A 138 -7.96 -20.19 -13.74
CA ARG A 138 -7.70 -20.32 -12.30
C ARG A 138 -7.98 -19.00 -11.55
N ALA A 139 -8.52 -19.11 -10.33
CA ALA A 139 -8.79 -18.02 -9.39
C ALA A 139 -7.66 -16.98 -9.33
N VAL A 140 -8.02 -15.71 -9.07
CA VAL A 140 -7.13 -14.56 -8.84
C VAL A 140 -5.77 -15.03 -8.27
N ASN A 141 -4.71 -15.01 -9.08
CA ASN A 141 -3.37 -15.43 -8.68
C ASN A 141 -2.74 -14.30 -7.85
N ALA A 142 -3.22 -14.14 -6.62
CA ALA A 142 -2.92 -12.99 -5.78
C ALA A 142 -1.63 -13.15 -4.96
N THR A 143 -0.93 -14.28 -5.07
CA THR A 143 0.14 -14.63 -4.13
C THR A 143 1.34 -15.32 -4.76
N ALA A 144 2.54 -14.88 -4.35
CA ALA A 144 3.80 -15.60 -4.55
C ALA A 144 3.89 -16.89 -3.69
N SER A 145 2.92 -17.13 -2.80
CA SER A 145 2.75 -18.34 -1.97
C SER A 145 1.36 -18.95 -2.22
N ASN A 146 1.26 -20.27 -2.38
CA ASN A 146 -0.04 -20.94 -2.63
C ASN A 146 -1.03 -20.88 -1.43
N SER A 147 -0.79 -20.04 -0.42
CA SER A 147 -1.45 -20.09 0.89
C SER A 147 -2.33 -18.88 1.24
N GLY A 148 -2.39 -17.82 0.41
CA GLY A 148 -3.18 -16.63 0.78
C GLY A 148 -2.60 -15.85 1.98
N PHE A 149 -1.31 -16.04 2.27
CA PHE A 149 -0.63 -15.49 3.44
C PHE A 149 0.70 -14.86 3.03
N ARG A 150 0.96 -13.63 3.49
CA ARG A 150 2.19 -12.87 3.28
C ARG A 150 2.70 -12.28 4.59
N THR A 151 4.01 -12.13 4.68
CA THR A 151 4.68 -11.43 5.77
C THR A 151 5.67 -10.47 5.17
N GLU A 152 5.60 -9.21 5.60
CA GLU A 152 6.45 -8.13 5.13
C GLU A 152 7.08 -7.45 6.35
N ASN A 153 8.30 -6.94 6.20
CA ASN A 153 8.92 -6.08 7.20
C ASN A 153 8.76 -4.63 6.74
N ILE A 154 8.27 -3.77 7.63
CA ILE A 154 8.14 -2.35 7.36
C ILE A 154 8.93 -1.60 8.41
N VAL A 155 9.62 -0.56 7.97
CA VAL A 155 10.26 0.36 8.92
C VAL A 155 9.15 1.20 9.55
N GLU A 156 9.24 1.47 10.85
CA GLU A 156 8.32 2.42 11.49
C GLU A 156 8.34 3.79 10.80
N ASN A 157 7.39 4.64 11.13
CA ASN A 157 7.25 5.98 10.53
C ASN A 157 6.96 5.93 9.01
N THR A 158 6.67 4.74 8.47
CA THR A 158 6.26 4.53 7.07
C THR A 158 4.74 4.72 6.92
N GLN A 159 4.33 5.64 6.05
CA GLN A 159 2.91 6.03 5.92
C GLN A 159 2.08 5.09 5.02
N SER A 160 2.69 4.40 4.07
CA SER A 160 1.97 3.55 3.11
C SER A 160 2.76 2.32 2.73
N VAL A 161 2.03 1.23 2.47
CA VAL A 161 2.59 -0.04 2.04
C VAL A 161 1.72 -0.61 0.93
N PHE A 162 2.36 -1.00 -0.16
CA PHE A 162 1.67 -1.51 -1.33
C PHE A 162 1.55 -3.03 -1.28
N ILE A 163 0.32 -3.54 -1.24
CA ILE A 163 0.05 -4.98 -1.38
C ILE A 163 -0.49 -5.24 -2.80
N ALA A 164 0.35 -5.17 -3.82
CA ALA A 164 -0.08 -5.60 -5.15
C ALA A 164 -0.25 -7.13 -5.22
N PRO A 165 -1.36 -7.63 -5.76
CA PRO A 165 -1.41 -8.97 -6.34
C PRO A 165 -0.71 -8.98 -7.72
N GLU A 166 -0.39 -10.16 -8.24
CA GLU A 166 0.19 -10.29 -9.58
C GLU A 166 -0.81 -9.82 -10.68
N THR A 167 -0.28 -9.48 -11.87
CA THR A 167 -1.09 -9.02 -13.01
C THR A 167 -2.21 -10.01 -13.34
N ASN A 168 -3.46 -9.52 -13.36
CA ASN A 168 -4.62 -10.28 -13.82
C ASN A 168 -5.07 -9.80 -15.21
N VAL A 169 -5.74 -10.67 -15.96
CA VAL A 169 -6.33 -10.36 -17.27
C VAL A 169 -7.54 -9.42 -17.11
N ASN A 170 -8.21 -9.48 -15.96
CA ASN A 170 -9.32 -8.61 -15.59
C ASN A 170 -8.86 -7.55 -14.58
N ASP A 171 -9.57 -6.42 -14.55
CA ASP A 171 -9.41 -5.42 -13.50
C ASP A 171 -9.73 -6.02 -12.12
N LEU A 172 -8.94 -5.65 -11.13
CA LEU A 172 -9.08 -6.14 -9.76
C LEU A 172 -9.74 -5.09 -8.87
N THR A 173 -10.49 -5.58 -7.90
CA THR A 173 -11.10 -4.78 -6.83
C THR A 173 -10.69 -5.33 -5.48
N PHE A 174 -10.46 -4.43 -4.54
CA PHE A 174 -9.95 -4.72 -3.21
C PHE A 174 -10.93 -4.24 -2.15
N THR A 175 -11.14 -5.07 -1.13
CA THR A 175 -11.91 -4.70 0.06
C THR A 175 -11.27 -5.32 1.30
N PHE A 176 -11.50 -4.76 2.48
CA PHE A 176 -11.13 -5.47 3.72
C PHE A 176 -12.01 -6.71 3.90
N ASP A 177 -11.44 -7.83 4.30
CA ASP A 177 -12.23 -9.03 4.57
C ASP A 177 -12.93 -8.93 5.93
N VAL A 178 -14.19 -8.55 5.93
CA VAL A 178 -15.03 -8.44 7.15
C VAL A 178 -15.46 -9.78 7.73
N ARG A 179 -15.08 -10.91 7.11
CA ARG A 179 -15.32 -12.25 7.66
C ARG A 179 -14.21 -12.70 8.62
N GLY A 180 -13.05 -12.04 8.59
CA GLY A 180 -11.91 -12.27 9.47
C GLY A 180 -12.21 -11.99 10.94
N ASN A 181 -11.28 -12.41 11.81
CA ASN A 181 -11.37 -12.28 13.26
C ASN A 181 -11.61 -10.81 13.70
N THR A 182 -12.19 -10.58 14.87
CA THR A 182 -12.39 -9.23 15.44
C THR A 182 -11.09 -8.53 15.87
N ASN A 183 -9.95 -9.18 15.63
CA ASN A 183 -8.66 -8.88 16.24
C ASN A 183 -7.60 -8.49 15.20
N ASP A 184 -8.01 -8.19 13.97
CA ASP A 184 -7.10 -7.72 12.92
C ASP A 184 -7.02 -6.19 12.92
N ASP A 185 -5.95 -5.63 12.36
CA ASP A 185 -5.57 -4.23 12.51
C ASP A 185 -6.10 -3.32 11.40
N ARG A 186 -7.12 -3.77 10.65
CA ARG A 186 -7.72 -3.05 9.51
C ARG A 186 -8.09 -1.59 9.82
N ASP A 187 -8.45 -1.29 11.07
CA ASP A 187 -8.88 0.04 11.49
C ASP A 187 -7.74 1.05 11.48
N LEU A 188 -6.49 0.58 11.48
CA LEU A 188 -5.29 1.40 11.35
C LEU A 188 -4.98 1.78 9.90
N PHE A 189 -5.70 1.21 8.94
CA PHE A 189 -5.45 1.39 7.51
C PHE A 189 -6.64 1.99 6.76
N GLU A 190 -6.31 2.66 5.66
CA GLU A 190 -7.18 2.92 4.51
C GLU A 190 -6.74 2.00 3.36
N LEU A 191 -7.69 1.49 2.58
CA LEU A 191 -7.43 0.61 1.43
C LEU A 191 -7.92 1.28 0.16
N ASN A 192 -7.02 1.47 -0.80
CA ASN A 192 -7.40 1.84 -2.16
C ASN A 192 -8.05 0.63 -2.86
N THR A 193 -9.34 0.76 -3.15
CA THR A 193 -10.17 -0.34 -3.67
C THR A 193 -9.82 -0.76 -5.10
N GLU A 194 -9.04 0.05 -5.82
CA GLU A 194 -8.65 -0.21 -7.22
C GLU A 194 -7.21 -0.73 -7.31
N THR A 195 -6.31 -0.24 -6.44
CA THR A 195 -4.88 -0.56 -6.52
C THR A 195 -4.41 -1.59 -5.48
N GLY A 196 -5.14 -1.76 -4.38
CA GLY A 196 -4.71 -2.60 -3.26
C GLY A 196 -3.69 -1.94 -2.34
N GLU A 197 -3.41 -0.65 -2.52
CA GLU A 197 -2.54 0.12 -1.63
C GLU A 197 -3.17 0.25 -0.24
N LEU A 198 -2.41 -0.09 0.80
CA LEU A 198 -2.76 0.20 2.19
C LEU A 198 -2.01 1.43 2.66
N THR A 199 -2.75 2.40 3.17
CA THR A 199 -2.20 3.61 3.78
C THR A 199 -2.52 3.59 5.26
N PHE A 200 -1.51 3.75 6.11
CA PHE A 200 -1.74 3.91 7.53
C PHE A 200 -2.49 5.21 7.81
N LYS A 201 -3.48 5.19 8.71
CA LYS A 201 -4.11 6.42 9.22
C LYS A 201 -3.16 7.22 10.12
N THR A 202 -2.34 6.49 10.86
CA THR A 202 -1.23 7.01 11.66
C THR A 202 -0.07 6.04 11.45
N ALA A 203 1.10 6.56 11.05
CA ALA A 203 2.26 5.72 10.82
C ALA A 203 2.59 4.90 12.08
N PRO A 204 3.02 3.63 11.94
CA PRO A 204 3.37 2.80 13.10
C PRO A 204 4.57 3.40 13.84
N ASP A 205 4.52 3.35 15.16
CA ASP A 205 5.54 3.79 16.14
C ASP A 205 5.92 2.53 16.94
N PHE A 206 7.18 2.11 16.89
CA PHE A 206 7.62 0.86 17.49
C PHE A 206 7.59 0.93 19.02
N GLU A 207 7.89 2.08 19.60
CA GLU A 207 7.89 2.37 21.04
C GLU A 207 6.47 2.49 21.60
N ASN A 208 5.52 2.90 20.76
CA ASN A 208 4.11 3.06 21.11
C ASN A 208 3.18 2.29 20.16
N PRO A 209 3.19 0.94 20.21
CA PRO A 209 2.40 0.10 19.32
C PRO A 209 0.91 0.38 19.47
N THR A 210 0.25 0.59 18.33
CA THR A 210 -1.20 0.83 18.25
C THR A 210 -1.98 -0.37 17.71
N ASP A 211 -1.27 -1.43 17.33
CA ASP A 211 -1.86 -2.73 17.00
C ASP A 211 -2.61 -3.30 18.21
N ARG A 212 -3.59 -4.16 17.95
CA ARG A 212 -4.54 -4.59 18.99
C ARG A 212 -3.90 -5.37 20.13
N ASP A 213 -2.80 -6.08 19.90
CA ASP A 213 -2.12 -6.89 20.91
C ASP A 213 -0.78 -6.31 21.40
N GLY A 214 -0.38 -5.15 20.88
CA GLY A 214 0.75 -4.35 21.31
C GLY A 214 2.10 -4.98 21.01
N ASN A 215 2.20 -5.75 19.93
CA ASN A 215 3.36 -6.61 19.64
C ASN A 215 4.18 -6.16 18.42
N ASN A 216 3.82 -5.04 17.76
CA ASN A 216 4.46 -4.55 16.53
C ASN A 216 4.31 -5.47 15.29
N ASN A 217 3.31 -6.36 15.30
CA ASN A 217 2.93 -7.22 14.19
C ASN A 217 1.49 -6.91 13.77
N LEU A 218 1.34 -6.07 12.74
CA LEU A 218 0.03 -5.64 12.25
C LEU A 218 -0.52 -6.70 11.28
N SER A 219 -1.65 -7.32 11.60
CA SER A 219 -2.31 -8.28 10.70
C SER A 219 -3.50 -7.65 10.01
N VAL A 220 -3.57 -7.77 8.68
CA VAL A 220 -4.71 -7.30 7.88
C VAL A 220 -5.09 -8.34 6.83
N THR A 221 -6.38 -8.63 6.74
CA THR A 221 -6.90 -9.51 5.67
C THR A 221 -7.66 -8.70 4.64
N THR A 222 -7.27 -8.84 3.37
CA THR A 222 -7.93 -8.20 2.23
C THR A 222 -8.59 -9.26 1.34
N ALA A 223 -9.67 -8.86 0.69
CA ALA A 223 -10.41 -9.61 -0.30
C ALA A 223 -10.15 -9.01 -1.68
N VAL A 224 -9.68 -9.83 -2.61
CA VAL A 224 -9.36 -9.44 -3.98
C VAL A 224 -10.32 -10.14 -4.94
N SER A 225 -11.05 -9.37 -5.75
CA SER A 225 -12.00 -9.90 -6.72
C SER A 225 -11.76 -9.35 -8.12
N ASP A 226 -11.89 -10.21 -9.11
CA ASP A 226 -11.91 -9.85 -10.54
C ASP A 226 -13.34 -9.70 -11.09
N GLY A 227 -14.34 -9.60 -10.21
CA GLY A 227 -15.76 -9.53 -10.54
C GLY A 227 -16.41 -10.90 -10.84
N LEU A 228 -15.62 -11.97 -10.93
CA LEU A 228 -16.11 -13.34 -11.14
C LEU A 228 -15.85 -14.23 -9.92
N ASP A 229 -14.64 -14.14 -9.36
CA ASP A 229 -14.20 -14.86 -8.18
C ASP A 229 -13.65 -13.90 -7.11
N THR A 230 -13.44 -14.39 -5.89
CA THR A 230 -12.82 -13.63 -4.80
C THR A 230 -11.83 -14.51 -4.04
N THR A 231 -10.64 -13.97 -3.79
CA THR A 231 -9.57 -14.60 -3.00
C THR A 231 -9.24 -13.73 -1.77
N PHE A 232 -8.76 -14.35 -0.70
CA PHE A 232 -8.33 -13.66 0.53
C PHE A 232 -6.81 -13.67 0.65
N ILE A 233 -6.27 -12.53 1.08
CA ILE A 233 -4.85 -12.36 1.39
C ILE A 233 -4.75 -11.82 2.80
N GLU A 234 -4.19 -12.61 3.72
CA GLU A 234 -3.71 -12.13 5.01
C GLU A 234 -2.28 -11.63 4.86
N VAL A 235 -2.02 -10.41 5.32
CA VAL A 235 -0.70 -9.79 5.36
C VAL A 235 -0.36 -9.45 6.80
N ILE A 236 0.81 -9.90 7.25
CA ILE A 236 1.40 -9.49 8.52
C ILE A 236 2.55 -8.54 8.24
N PHE A 237 2.46 -7.31 8.76
CA PHE A 237 3.55 -6.35 8.75
C PHE A 237 4.30 -6.40 10.09
N ASN A 238 5.58 -6.78 10.05
CA ASN A 238 6.45 -6.66 11.21
C ASN A 238 7.09 -5.27 11.20
N VAL A 239 6.71 -4.43 12.15
CA VAL A 239 7.30 -3.09 12.32
C VAL A 239 8.71 -3.24 12.86
N THR A 240 9.68 -2.61 12.20
CA THR A 240 11.08 -2.59 12.63
C THR A 240 11.46 -1.24 13.19
N ASP A 241 12.03 -1.27 14.39
CA ASP A 241 12.64 -0.17 15.15
C ASP A 241 13.75 0.56 14.37
N VAL A 242 13.68 1.88 14.36
CA VAL A 242 14.70 2.83 13.93
C VAL A 242 15.32 3.48 15.17
N ALA A 243 16.65 3.43 15.26
CA ALA A 243 17.33 4.04 16.40
C ALA A 243 17.10 5.57 16.48
N ALA A 244 16.68 6.03 17.65
CA ALA A 244 16.66 7.44 18.02
C ALA A 244 18.05 8.10 17.87
N PRO A 245 18.13 9.38 17.47
CA PRO A 245 19.39 10.07 17.26
C PRO A 245 20.08 10.33 18.60
N ASN A 246 21.41 10.37 18.57
CA ASN A 246 22.15 10.95 19.69
C ASN A 246 21.99 12.47 19.66
N ALA A 247 21.44 13.09 20.71
CA ALA A 247 21.29 14.54 20.80
C ALA A 247 22.60 15.31 20.54
N ASN A 248 23.76 14.70 20.82
CA ASN A 248 25.08 15.25 20.54
C ASN A 248 25.44 15.37 19.05
N ILE A 249 24.54 15.03 18.12
CA ILE A 249 24.71 15.42 16.71
C ILE A 249 24.49 16.93 16.53
N PHE A 250 23.74 17.57 17.41
CA PHE A 250 23.53 19.02 17.42
C PHE A 250 24.53 19.73 18.34
N THR A 251 24.94 20.94 17.98
CA THR A 251 25.75 21.81 18.86
C THR A 251 25.06 22.02 20.21
N SER A 252 25.84 22.15 21.28
CA SER A 252 25.32 22.44 22.62
C SER A 252 25.13 23.93 22.91
N ASP A 253 25.51 24.79 21.98
CA ASP A 253 25.55 26.23 22.19
C ASP A 253 24.16 26.85 22.09
N VAL A 254 23.83 27.69 23.07
CA VAL A 254 22.65 28.56 23.05
C VAL A 254 23.13 30.00 22.98
N GLN A 255 23.08 30.60 21.80
CA GLN A 255 23.68 31.91 21.55
C GLN A 255 23.04 32.61 20.34
N ALA A 256 23.38 33.88 20.15
CA ALA A 256 22.99 34.59 18.92
C ALA A 256 23.69 33.97 17.71
N PHE A 257 22.92 33.62 16.68
CA PHE A 257 23.44 33.04 15.44
C PHE A 257 23.87 34.15 14.48
N THR A 258 25.16 34.17 14.13
CA THR A 258 25.74 35.19 13.22
C THR A 258 26.45 34.59 12.01
N ALA A 259 26.42 33.26 11.86
CA ALA A 259 27.02 32.57 10.73
C ALA A 259 26.13 32.64 9.48
N SER A 260 26.63 32.12 8.37
CA SER A 260 25.83 31.93 7.15
C SER A 260 24.77 30.85 7.38
N VAL A 261 23.59 31.04 6.78
CA VAL A 261 22.54 30.03 6.76
C VAL A 261 22.84 29.05 5.63
N ASP A 262 23.32 27.86 6.00
CA ASP A 262 23.74 26.78 5.11
C ASP A 262 23.07 25.48 5.57
N THR A 263 22.41 24.77 4.66
CA THR A 263 21.67 23.53 4.99
C THR A 263 22.63 22.38 5.26
N VAL A 264 22.41 21.64 6.36
CA VAL A 264 23.22 20.45 6.69
C VAL A 264 22.98 19.27 5.72
N VAL A 265 21.84 19.30 5.01
CA VAL A 265 21.42 18.26 4.07
C VAL A 265 20.85 18.84 2.78
N ASP A 266 21.07 18.13 1.67
CA ASP A 266 20.60 18.53 0.34
C ASP A 266 19.18 18.05 0.00
N THR A 267 18.60 17.13 0.77
CA THR A 267 17.22 16.63 0.56
C THR A 267 16.48 16.41 1.87
N TRP A 268 15.14 16.42 1.81
CA TRP A 268 14.29 16.13 2.97
C TRP A 268 14.43 14.69 3.45
N GLU A 269 14.64 13.74 2.54
CA GLU A 269 14.90 12.34 2.88
C GLU A 269 16.20 12.20 3.68
N ALA A 270 17.24 12.96 3.33
CA ALA A 270 18.48 13.01 4.09
C ALA A 270 18.28 13.66 5.47
N TYR A 271 17.44 14.69 5.56
CA TYR A 271 17.06 15.27 6.86
C TYR A 271 16.34 14.26 7.75
N PHE A 272 15.32 13.56 7.22
CA PHE A 272 14.57 12.55 7.97
C PHE A 272 15.47 11.40 8.44
N ALA A 273 16.41 10.97 7.59
CA ALA A 273 17.40 9.97 7.99
C ALA A 273 18.38 10.48 9.07
N LEU A 274 18.74 11.78 9.06
CA LEU A 274 19.63 12.39 10.05
C LEU A 274 18.97 12.47 11.43
N VAL A 275 17.69 12.87 11.49
CA VAL A 275 16.97 13.03 12.76
C VAL A 275 16.49 11.70 13.34
N GLY A 276 16.52 10.61 12.57
CA GLY A 276 16.25 9.26 13.07
C GLY A 276 14.83 9.12 13.60
N ASP A 277 14.72 8.61 14.82
CA ASP A 277 13.45 8.38 15.50
C ASP A 277 13.24 9.22 16.79
N GLY A 278 11.98 9.31 17.22
CA GLY A 278 11.54 10.01 18.41
C GLY A 278 11.07 11.44 18.18
N ILE A 279 10.86 12.13 19.29
CA ILE A 279 10.35 13.49 19.33
C ILE A 279 11.48 14.41 19.79
N LEU A 280 12.02 15.18 18.85
CA LEU A 280 13.12 16.12 19.10
C LEU A 280 12.52 17.45 19.56
N THR A 281 12.87 17.88 20.77
CA THR A 281 12.34 19.12 21.36
C THR A 281 13.47 20.07 21.77
N TRP A 282 13.44 21.28 21.21
CA TRP A 282 14.27 22.42 21.60
C TRP A 282 13.42 23.41 22.37
N ASP A 283 13.78 23.66 23.63
CA ASP A 283 13.21 24.70 24.49
C ASP A 283 14.32 25.30 25.37
N PRO A 284 15.31 25.97 24.77
CA PRO A 284 16.46 26.49 25.50
C PRO A 284 16.10 27.69 26.37
N ASP A 285 16.88 27.91 27.43
CA ASP A 285 16.82 29.16 28.20
C ASP A 285 17.40 30.31 27.36
N LEU A 286 16.55 31.27 26.99
CA LEU A 286 16.93 32.44 26.20
C LEU A 286 17.29 33.66 27.04
N SER A 287 17.36 33.56 28.37
CA SER A 287 17.63 34.72 29.25
C SER A 287 18.98 35.42 28.99
N GLY A 288 19.94 34.72 28.36
CA GLY A 288 21.22 35.29 27.93
C GLY A 288 21.21 35.93 26.54
N ILE A 289 20.12 35.78 25.77
CA ILE A 289 20.00 36.32 24.42
C ILE A 289 19.52 37.77 24.49
N SER A 290 20.22 38.67 23.80
CA SER A 290 19.87 40.08 23.75
C SER A 290 18.84 40.38 22.66
N GLN A 291 18.02 41.41 22.87
CA GLN A 291 17.18 41.97 21.82
C GLN A 291 18.03 42.45 20.62
N VAL A 292 17.46 42.34 19.42
CA VAL A 292 18.07 42.85 18.18
C VAL A 292 17.31 44.10 17.72
N CYS A 293 18.03 45.12 17.26
CA CYS A 293 17.43 46.36 16.79
C CYS A 293 17.90 46.75 15.38
N SER A 294 16.99 47.29 14.57
CA SER A 294 17.29 47.99 13.33
C SER A 294 16.78 49.43 13.43
N GLY A 295 17.69 50.37 13.66
CA GLY A 295 17.34 51.74 14.02
C GLY A 295 16.58 51.79 15.35
N SER A 296 15.37 52.37 15.35
CA SER A 296 14.52 52.44 16.54
C SER A 296 13.64 51.20 16.76
N GLN A 297 13.55 50.31 15.78
CA GLN A 297 12.73 49.10 15.85
C GLN A 297 13.53 48.00 16.51
N CYS A 298 12.96 47.31 17.51
CA CYS A 298 13.64 46.22 18.21
C CYS A 298 12.72 45.01 18.37
N LEU A 299 13.35 43.83 18.42
CA LEU A 299 12.73 42.53 18.66
C LEU A 299 13.48 41.84 19.80
N ASP A 300 12.75 41.43 20.82
CA ASP A 300 13.23 40.59 21.92
C ASP A 300 12.48 39.26 21.89
N VAL A 301 13.20 38.14 21.93
CA VAL A 301 12.64 36.78 21.86
C VAL A 301 12.80 36.16 23.24
N ASN A 302 11.69 36.01 23.96
CA ASN A 302 11.71 35.49 25.34
C ASN A 302 11.60 33.96 25.40
N ARG A 303 10.94 33.35 24.42
CA ARG A 303 10.89 31.88 24.25
C ARG A 303 10.92 31.55 22.76
N PHE A 304 11.62 30.47 22.44
CA PHE A 304 11.59 29.83 21.14
C PHE A 304 11.57 28.33 21.37
N PHE A 305 10.42 27.71 21.08
CA PHE A 305 10.18 26.29 21.26
C PHE A 305 9.99 25.65 19.88
N VAL A 306 10.61 24.51 19.66
CA VAL A 306 10.38 23.65 18.50
C VAL A 306 10.26 22.21 18.97
N SER A 307 9.26 21.50 18.47
CA SER A 307 9.19 20.05 18.57
C SER A 307 9.01 19.47 17.17
N TYR A 308 9.75 18.42 16.85
CA TYR A 308 9.58 17.63 15.62
C TYR A 308 9.34 16.17 15.98
N ASN A 309 8.21 15.63 15.56
CA ASN A 309 7.83 14.24 15.75
C ASN A 309 8.15 13.45 14.47
N THR A 310 9.11 12.53 14.54
CA THR A 310 9.56 11.71 13.40
C THR A 310 8.49 10.75 12.89
N ASN A 311 7.60 10.28 13.78
CA ASN A 311 6.52 9.37 13.45
C ASN A 311 5.44 10.01 12.60
N THR A 312 4.96 11.18 13.02
CA THR A 312 3.95 11.94 12.26
C THR A 312 4.56 12.90 11.24
N GLN A 313 5.90 12.99 11.20
CA GLN A 313 6.67 13.95 10.40
C GLN A 313 6.14 15.39 10.52
N SER A 314 5.74 15.77 11.73
CA SER A 314 5.06 17.04 12.01
C SER A 314 5.86 17.89 12.99
N ALA A 315 5.87 19.20 12.77
CA ALA A 315 6.58 20.17 13.59
C ALA A 315 5.62 21.12 14.30
N THR A 316 5.86 21.36 15.59
CA THR A 316 5.25 22.45 16.35
C THR A 316 6.30 23.50 16.65
N LEU A 317 6.02 24.77 16.33
CA LEU A 317 6.89 25.91 16.61
C LEU A 317 6.14 26.96 17.42
N GLN A 318 6.70 27.36 18.56
CA GLN A 318 6.19 28.49 19.34
C GLN A 318 7.27 29.55 19.50
N SER A 319 6.87 30.81 19.44
CA SER A 319 7.70 31.91 19.93
C SER A 319 6.88 32.95 20.69
N THR A 320 7.47 33.44 21.77
CA THR A 320 6.94 34.58 22.54
C THR A 320 8.01 35.64 22.70
N GLY A 321 7.61 36.90 22.69
CA GLY A 321 8.56 37.99 22.81
C GLY A 321 7.93 39.36 22.88
N THR A 322 8.78 40.39 22.77
CA THR A 322 8.36 41.79 22.69
C THR A 322 8.89 42.45 21.43
N PHE A 323 8.15 43.44 20.95
CA PHE A 323 8.60 44.30 19.86
C PHE A 323 8.50 45.76 20.28
N THR A 324 9.42 46.59 19.80
CA THR A 324 9.49 48.02 20.11
C THR A 324 9.48 48.86 18.85
N ASN A 325 8.66 49.92 18.83
CA ASN A 325 8.54 50.90 17.75
C ASN A 325 8.23 50.32 16.36
N VAL A 326 7.56 49.17 16.29
CA VAL A 326 7.12 48.58 15.01
C VAL A 326 5.92 49.38 14.48
N PRO A 327 5.92 49.85 13.21
CA PRO A 327 4.82 50.66 12.70
C PRO A 327 3.50 49.91 12.57
N VAL A 328 2.42 50.53 13.07
CA VAL A 328 1.03 50.10 12.90
C VAL A 328 0.30 51.24 12.19
N ALA A 329 0.04 51.05 10.88
CA ALA A 329 -0.47 52.09 9.98
C ALA A 329 0.34 53.42 10.08
N GLY A 330 1.66 53.31 10.24
CA GLY A 330 2.58 54.46 10.37
C GLY A 330 2.78 55.03 11.77
N THR A 331 2.12 54.51 12.80
CA THR A 331 2.37 54.88 14.20
C THR A 331 3.26 53.84 14.86
N ASN A 332 4.40 54.27 15.41
CA ASN A 332 5.32 53.38 16.13
C ASN A 332 4.62 52.81 17.36
N THR A 333 4.53 51.47 17.39
CA THR A 333 3.83 50.73 18.43
C THR A 333 4.80 49.73 19.05
N SER A 334 4.74 49.58 20.36
CA SER A 334 5.47 48.56 21.11
C SER A 334 4.47 47.63 21.78
N GLY A 335 4.86 46.38 22.00
CA GLY A 335 3.95 45.35 22.45
C GLY A 335 4.59 43.99 22.65
N THR A 336 3.72 42.98 22.82
CA THR A 336 4.08 41.57 22.98
C THR A 336 3.52 40.76 21.82
N TYR A 337 4.18 39.64 21.53
CA TYR A 337 3.65 38.62 20.64
C TYR A 337 3.74 37.23 21.29
N SER A 338 2.79 36.38 20.94
CA SER A 338 2.76 34.96 21.26
C SER A 338 2.17 34.23 20.06
N VAL A 339 2.98 33.42 19.41
CA VAL A 339 2.59 32.65 18.23
C VAL A 339 2.92 31.18 18.46
N THR A 340 1.99 30.30 18.11
CA THR A 340 2.18 28.85 18.07
C THR A 340 1.64 28.35 16.73
N PHE A 341 2.51 27.66 15.99
CA PHE A 341 2.19 26.91 14.78
C PHE A 341 2.25 25.42 15.14
N SER A 342 1.10 24.76 15.20
CA SER A 342 0.95 23.40 15.75
C SER A 342 0.89 22.34 14.66
N ASP A 343 1.53 21.20 14.92
CA ASP A 343 1.40 19.93 14.17
C ASP A 343 1.49 20.07 12.64
N ARG A 344 2.46 20.87 12.20
CA ARG A 344 2.65 21.20 10.79
C ARG A 344 3.41 20.11 10.07
N ALA A 345 2.73 19.42 9.15
CA ALA A 345 3.32 18.34 8.36
C ALA A 345 4.50 18.85 7.53
N ALA A 346 5.63 18.14 7.60
CA ALA A 346 6.81 18.45 6.79
C ALA A 346 6.48 18.44 5.28
N ALA A 347 5.55 17.57 4.85
CA ALA A 347 5.08 17.47 3.47
C ALA A 347 4.61 18.81 2.86
N ASP A 348 3.99 19.68 3.68
CA ASP A 348 3.53 21.00 3.23
C ASP A 348 4.69 21.98 2.95
N LEU A 349 5.87 21.71 3.52
CA LEU A 349 7.08 22.52 3.38
C LEU A 349 8.04 21.96 2.32
N VAL A 350 7.99 20.66 2.03
CA VAL A 350 8.93 19.97 1.10
C VAL A 350 9.04 20.68 -0.26
N SER A 351 7.93 21.21 -0.78
CA SER A 351 7.89 21.86 -2.10
C SER A 351 8.21 23.36 -2.09
N ILE A 352 8.26 23.98 -0.92
CA ILE A 352 8.37 25.44 -0.79
C ILE A 352 9.57 25.90 0.06
N GLN A 353 10.31 24.98 0.69
CA GLN A 353 11.47 25.26 1.53
C GLN A 353 12.69 24.41 1.16
N ASN A 354 13.86 24.92 1.55
CA ASN A 354 15.06 24.11 1.64
C ASN A 354 14.86 23.00 2.70
N PRO A 355 15.49 21.84 2.52
CA PRO A 355 15.46 20.76 3.51
C PRO A 355 15.75 21.24 4.93
N SER A 356 15.13 20.59 5.92
CA SER A 356 15.20 20.89 7.36
C SER A 356 14.56 22.22 7.81
N THR A 357 13.96 22.99 6.90
CA THR A 357 13.42 24.32 7.23
C THR A 357 11.91 24.26 7.43
N PHE A 358 11.45 24.61 8.63
CA PHE A 358 10.03 24.84 8.91
C PHE A 358 9.83 26.34 9.11
N ALA A 359 9.05 26.97 8.23
CA ALA A 359 8.94 28.42 8.17
C ALA A 359 7.46 28.87 8.11
N PHE A 360 7.11 29.81 8.98
CA PHE A 360 5.75 30.25 9.19
C PHE A 360 5.66 31.78 9.21
N SER A 361 4.51 32.31 8.81
CA SER A 361 4.22 33.74 8.87
C SER A 361 2.80 33.98 9.34
N THR A 362 2.60 34.85 10.34
CA THR A 362 1.26 35.21 10.82
C THR A 362 0.42 35.96 9.77
N LYS A 363 1.03 36.43 8.68
CA LYS A 363 0.38 37.17 7.61
C LYS A 363 0.99 36.86 6.25
N ASN A 364 0.15 36.77 5.22
CA ASN A 364 0.61 36.66 3.85
C ASN A 364 1.20 38.00 3.36
N LEU A 365 2.51 38.04 3.17
CA LEU A 365 3.22 39.19 2.61
C LEU A 365 3.61 39.00 1.13
N GLY A 366 3.02 38.00 0.46
CA GLY A 366 3.34 37.60 -0.92
C GLY A 366 4.49 36.59 -1.01
N ALA A 367 5.00 36.09 0.12
CA ALA A 367 6.00 35.04 0.18
C ALA A 367 5.34 33.67 -0.11
N SER A 368 5.91 32.89 -1.03
CA SER A 368 5.47 31.53 -1.35
C SER A 368 6.20 30.46 -0.55
N ASN A 369 7.10 30.87 0.35
CA ASN A 369 8.06 30.03 1.05
C ASN A 369 7.81 30.07 2.57
N VAL A 370 6.56 30.23 2.99
CA VAL A 370 6.13 30.17 4.39
C VAL A 370 4.72 29.60 4.43
N LEU A 371 4.40 28.85 5.48
CA LEU A 371 3.02 28.49 5.79
C LEU A 371 2.35 29.60 6.60
N LEU A 372 1.03 29.70 6.45
CA LEU A 372 0.19 30.65 7.19
C LEU A 372 -0.59 29.93 8.28
N PRO A 373 -1.02 30.64 9.35
CA PRO A 373 -1.84 30.06 10.38
C PRO A 373 -3.08 29.35 9.85
N ASP A 374 -3.41 28.20 10.42
CA ASP A 374 -4.65 27.46 10.21
C ASP A 374 -5.51 27.46 11.48
N SER A 375 -6.38 26.47 11.63
CA SER A 375 -7.46 26.49 12.63
C SER A 375 -7.02 26.23 14.06
N ASP A 376 -5.92 25.52 14.24
CA ASP A 376 -5.37 25.05 15.51
C ASP A 376 -4.16 25.88 15.98
N ASP A 377 -3.68 26.78 15.12
CA ASP A 377 -2.66 27.74 15.45
C ASP A 377 -3.15 28.88 16.36
N VAL A 378 -2.24 29.39 17.18
CA VAL A 378 -2.49 30.52 18.08
C VAL A 378 -1.68 31.72 17.60
N VAL A 379 -2.34 32.84 17.35
CA VAL A 379 -1.69 34.13 17.02
C VAL A 379 -2.24 35.23 17.92
N SER A 380 -1.39 35.77 18.78
CA SER A 380 -1.69 36.91 19.63
C SER A 380 -0.59 37.96 19.50
N ILE A 381 -0.96 39.15 19.02
CA ILE A 381 -0.02 40.26 18.88
C ILE A 381 -0.69 41.52 19.44
N LEU A 382 -0.23 41.96 20.61
CA LEU A 382 -0.87 43.01 21.37
C LEU A 382 0.09 44.19 21.56
N SER A 383 -0.41 45.41 21.40
CA SER A 383 0.32 46.60 21.86
C SER A 383 0.42 46.65 23.39
N ASN A 384 1.28 47.51 23.93
CA ASN A 384 1.36 47.77 25.38
C ASN A 384 0.04 48.28 25.98
N ALA A 385 -0.87 48.80 25.15
CA ALA A 385 -2.23 49.18 25.55
C ALA A 385 -3.23 48.01 25.49
N SER A 386 -2.76 46.77 25.28
CA SER A 386 -3.56 45.56 25.10
C SER A 386 -4.51 45.58 23.89
N ALA A 387 -4.29 46.50 22.93
CA ALA A 387 -5.01 46.49 21.66
C ALA A 387 -4.38 45.46 20.71
N ASP A 388 -5.22 44.65 20.07
CA ASP A 388 -4.82 43.73 19.01
C ASP A 388 -4.29 44.49 17.79
N VAL A 389 -3.06 44.16 17.40
CA VAL A 389 -2.36 44.73 16.26
C VAL A 389 -1.90 43.67 15.26
N SER A 390 -2.40 42.44 15.36
CA SER A 390 -2.05 41.30 14.50
C SER A 390 -2.31 41.54 13.00
N ALA A 391 -3.26 42.40 12.66
CA ALA A 391 -3.49 42.80 11.27
C ALA A 391 -2.37 43.67 10.68
N SER A 392 -1.62 44.38 11.54
CA SER A 392 -0.60 45.36 11.13
C SER A 392 0.83 44.94 11.44
N VAL A 393 1.02 44.08 12.44
CA VAL A 393 2.31 43.51 12.82
C VAL A 393 2.36 42.07 12.36
N THR A 394 3.42 41.70 11.63
CA THR A 394 3.65 40.34 11.13
C THR A 394 4.83 39.74 11.86
N ILE A 395 4.63 38.53 12.40
CA ILE A 395 5.69 37.69 12.93
C ILE A 395 5.95 36.59 11.91
N GLN A 396 7.19 36.46 11.49
CA GLN A 396 7.68 35.28 10.78
C GLN A 396 8.59 34.51 11.74
N ALA A 397 8.41 33.20 11.81
CA ALA A 397 9.25 32.36 12.63
C ALA A 397 9.64 31.12 11.84
N SER A 398 10.89 30.71 11.95
CA SER A 398 11.37 29.49 11.31
C SER A 398 12.42 28.78 12.12
N THR A 399 12.59 27.49 11.86
CA THR A 399 13.67 26.69 12.38
C THR A 399 14.38 25.99 11.24
N HIS A 400 15.70 25.80 11.36
CA HIS A 400 16.56 25.25 10.31
C HIS A 400 17.72 24.46 10.92
N ALA A 401 18.02 23.27 10.37
CA ALA A 401 19.23 22.53 10.73
C ALA A 401 20.38 23.00 9.84
N ASN A 402 21.24 23.83 10.42
CA ASN A 402 22.37 24.46 9.75
C ASN A 402 23.62 23.58 9.81
N ASP A 403 24.55 23.81 8.88
CA ASP A 403 25.93 23.33 9.03
C ASP A 403 26.50 23.67 10.43
N PRO A 404 27.35 22.80 11.00
CA PRO A 404 27.82 22.95 12.36
C PRO A 404 28.69 24.20 12.51
N THR A 405 28.33 25.09 13.45
CA THR A 405 29.08 26.32 13.76
C THR A 405 30.33 26.04 14.59
N SER A 406 30.39 24.87 15.25
CA SER A 406 31.54 24.38 16.01
C SER A 406 31.94 22.97 15.57
N GLY A 407 33.24 22.68 15.64
CA GLY A 407 33.77 21.37 15.22
C GLY A 407 33.34 20.23 16.15
N SER A 408 33.18 19.03 15.61
CA SER A 408 32.76 17.78 16.28
C SER A 408 31.24 17.52 16.35
N PHE A 409 30.43 18.44 15.85
CA PHE A 409 28.98 18.25 15.70
C PHE A 409 28.61 18.03 14.23
N THR A 410 27.41 17.49 14.00
CA THR A 410 26.87 17.28 12.66
C THR A 410 26.04 18.46 12.20
N ALA A 411 25.30 19.10 13.10
CA ALA A 411 24.39 20.20 12.77
C ALA A 411 24.34 21.26 13.89
N THR A 412 23.88 22.46 13.56
CA THR A 412 23.46 23.49 14.50
C THR A 412 21.97 23.73 14.29
N GLN A 413 21.13 23.56 15.32
CA GLN A 413 19.73 23.93 15.18
C GLN A 413 19.58 25.44 15.36
N VAL A 414 19.01 26.12 14.37
CA VAL A 414 18.84 27.58 14.36
C VAL A 414 17.36 27.93 14.36
N GLY A 415 16.93 28.72 15.33
CA GLY A 415 15.63 29.37 15.34
C GLY A 415 15.75 30.81 14.86
N THR A 416 14.82 31.27 14.01
CA THR A 416 14.74 32.67 13.58
C THR A 416 13.35 33.24 13.85
N VAL A 417 13.32 34.48 14.32
CA VAL A 417 12.09 35.26 14.46
C VAL A 417 12.30 36.62 13.81
N SER A 418 11.35 37.03 12.99
CA SER A 418 11.32 38.34 12.36
C SER A 418 10.03 39.05 12.70
N VAL A 419 10.12 40.34 13.02
CA VAL A 419 8.96 41.22 13.18
C VAL A 419 8.99 42.31 12.11
N SER A 420 7.85 42.55 11.49
CA SER A 420 7.64 43.68 10.57
C SER A 420 6.29 44.35 10.82
N GLY A 421 6.20 45.64 10.50
CA GLY A 421 5.01 46.44 10.67
C GLY A 421 4.36 46.83 9.33
N THR A 422 3.29 47.60 9.43
CA THR A 422 2.58 48.19 8.29
C THR A 422 2.76 49.71 8.33
N ALA A 423 3.33 50.27 7.27
CA ALA A 423 3.52 51.71 7.11
C ALA A 423 2.19 52.43 6.81
N ALA A 424 2.19 53.78 6.88
CA ALA A 424 0.98 54.60 6.66
C ALA A 424 0.37 54.43 5.24
N ASN A 425 1.20 54.10 4.25
CA ASN A 425 0.80 53.79 2.88
C ASN A 425 0.38 52.31 2.68
N ALA A 426 0.17 51.57 3.77
CA ALA A 426 -0.19 50.15 3.81
C ALA A 426 0.88 49.17 3.29
N SER A 427 2.12 49.61 3.00
CA SER A 427 3.22 48.70 2.65
C SER A 427 3.84 48.09 3.91
N SER A 428 4.39 46.87 3.79
CA SER A 428 5.20 46.27 4.85
C SER A 428 6.49 47.04 5.09
N THR A 429 6.91 47.14 6.35
CA THR A 429 8.22 47.71 6.70
C THR A 429 9.32 46.65 6.59
N ALA A 430 10.58 47.09 6.55
CA ALA A 430 11.70 46.16 6.72
C ALA A 430 11.56 45.40 8.05
N ALA A 431 11.91 44.12 8.04
CA ALA A 431 11.83 43.28 9.21
C ALA A 431 13.07 43.47 10.11
N VAL A 432 12.85 43.35 11.42
CA VAL A 432 13.92 43.12 12.40
C VAL A 432 13.96 41.63 12.69
N THR A 433 15.11 41.00 12.51
CA THR A 433 15.28 39.54 12.66
C THR A 433 16.23 39.23 13.79
N ASN A 434 15.86 38.28 14.65
CA ASN A 434 16.72 37.67 15.65
C ASN A 434 16.90 36.19 15.29
N ALA A 435 18.14 35.72 15.24
CA ALA A 435 18.50 34.35 14.92
C ALA A 435 19.31 33.77 16.09
N ILE A 436 19.00 32.54 16.49
CA ILE A 436 19.43 31.94 17.75
C ILE A 436 19.83 30.49 17.50
N GLU A 437 21.02 30.08 17.96
CA GLU A 437 21.38 28.67 18.10
C GLU A 437 20.61 28.08 19.28
N LEU A 438 19.89 26.99 19.06
CA LEU A 438 18.96 26.43 20.05
C LEU A 438 19.58 25.36 20.95
N GLY A 439 20.85 25.03 20.74
CA GLY A 439 21.52 23.94 21.43
C GLY A 439 21.01 22.56 21.03
N GLN A 440 21.13 21.61 21.97
CA GLN A 440 20.75 20.22 21.75
C GLN A 440 19.27 19.97 22.01
N PRO A 441 18.61 19.11 21.22
CA PRO A 441 17.26 18.68 21.52
C PRO A 441 17.23 17.73 22.71
N ASN A 442 16.12 17.72 23.43
CA ASN A 442 15.68 16.55 24.16
C ASN A 442 15.05 15.56 23.17
N VAL A 443 15.45 14.30 23.23
CA VAL A 443 14.89 13.23 22.40
C VAL A 443 14.01 12.35 23.28
N GLY A 444 12.71 12.33 23.03
CA GLY A 444 11.72 11.59 23.83
C GLY A 444 10.76 10.77 22.95
N THR A 445 9.86 10.03 23.60
CA THR A 445 8.84 9.19 22.94
C THR A 445 7.41 9.72 23.14
N SER A 446 7.24 10.84 23.82
CA SER A 446 5.94 11.45 24.09
C SER A 446 5.90 12.89 23.60
N VAL A 447 4.75 13.27 23.01
CA VAL A 447 4.55 14.63 22.49
C VAL A 447 4.66 15.63 23.62
N VAL A 448 5.59 16.56 23.48
CA VAL A 448 5.75 17.70 24.36
C VAL A 448 5.05 18.88 23.71
N ASN A 449 3.92 19.31 24.29
CA ASN A 449 3.21 20.50 23.83
C ASN A 449 3.71 21.75 24.57
N PRO A 450 3.92 22.87 23.86
CA PRO A 450 4.52 24.10 24.39
C PRO A 450 3.70 24.85 25.44
#